data_AF-A0A2V8SEE5-F1
#
_entry.id   AF-A0A2V8SEE5-F1
#
_cell.length_a   1.000
_cell.length_b   1.000
_cell.length_c   1.000
_cell.angle_alpha   90.00
_cell.angle_beta   90.00
_cell.angle_gamma   90.00
#
_symmetry.space_group_name_H-M   'P 1'
#
loop_
_entity.id
_entity.type
_entity.pdbx_description
1 polymer ?
#
loop_
_entity_poly.entity_id
_entity_poly.type
_entity_poly.pdbx_seq_one_letter_code
_entity_poly.pdbx_strand_id
1 'polypeptide(L)'
;MEKVYGDKVRVVWKHFPLDFHPDAPLAALAGAAAYEQGRFWEFHDKIFGNQPKIQRDFLLQYAREVGLDMKRFQDALNTARGKAAIDADKNEGKALGVTGTPAFFVNGRFLSGAQPFDAFAQAINAELARLNLPVPAAAGAPPPAAAPPPAAGRAPAATPAPGGRN
;
A
#
# COMPACT_ATOMS: atom_id res chain seq x y z
N MET A 1 13.49 5.65 0.68
CA MET A 1 13.01 5.67 2.07
C MET A 1 14.02 5.03 3.02
N GLU A 2 14.28 3.72 2.90
CA GLU A 2 15.17 2.99 3.82
C GLU A 2 16.58 3.60 3.94
N LYS A 3 17.18 4.04 2.83
CA LYS A 3 18.50 4.71 2.85
C LYS A 3 18.56 5.96 3.75
N VAL A 4 17.45 6.68 3.91
CA VAL A 4 17.40 7.95 4.66
C VAL A 4 16.89 7.75 6.08
N TYR A 5 15.86 6.90 6.24
CA TYR A 5 15.17 6.74 7.52
C TYR A 5 15.56 5.46 8.28
N GLY A 6 16.15 4.47 7.62
CA GLY A 6 16.53 3.20 8.21
C GLY A 6 15.37 2.54 8.95
N ASP A 7 15.62 2.20 10.21
CA ASP A 7 14.69 1.55 11.14
C ASP A 7 13.48 2.41 11.58
N LYS A 8 13.46 3.70 11.25
CA LYS A 8 12.38 4.63 11.63
C LYS A 8 11.13 4.47 10.78
N VAL A 9 11.22 3.71 9.69
CA VAL A 9 10.10 3.45 8.80
C VAL A 9 9.94 1.95 8.61
N ARG A 10 8.67 1.52 8.55
CA ARG A 10 8.30 0.19 8.06
C ARG A 10 7.43 0.36 6.83
N VAL A 11 7.86 -0.23 5.73
CA VAL A 11 7.07 -0.25 4.50
C VAL A 11 6.14 -1.46 4.56
N VAL A 12 4.84 -1.22 4.35
CA VAL A 12 3.82 -2.26 4.26
C VAL A 12 3.20 -2.17 2.88
N TRP A 13 3.23 -3.30 2.16
CA TRP A 13 2.56 -3.43 0.88
C TRP A 13 1.09 -3.83 1.06
N LYS A 14 0.20 -3.23 0.27
CA LYS A 14 -1.23 -3.54 0.24
C LYS A 14 -1.67 -3.72 -1.20
N HIS A 15 -2.34 -4.81 -1.50
CA HIS A 15 -2.79 -5.09 -2.87
C HIS A 15 -4.05 -4.29 -3.21
N PHE A 16 -4.02 -3.60 -4.36
CA PHE A 16 -5.18 -2.89 -4.90
C PHE A 16 -5.28 -3.12 -6.42
N PRO A 17 -5.53 -4.36 -6.88
CA PRO A 17 -5.67 -4.63 -8.31
C PRO A 17 -6.90 -3.90 -8.88
N LEU A 18 -6.65 -3.03 -9.85
CA LEU A 18 -7.68 -2.23 -10.52
C LEU A 18 -8.36 -3.07 -11.61
N ASP A 19 -9.69 -3.03 -11.65
CA ASP A 19 -10.49 -3.95 -12.48
C ASP A 19 -10.34 -3.69 -14.00
N PHE A 20 -9.87 -2.51 -14.39
CA PHE A 20 -9.58 -2.18 -15.80
C PHE A 20 -8.23 -2.72 -16.30
N HIS A 21 -7.44 -3.36 -15.43
CA HIS A 21 -6.20 -4.04 -15.79
C HIS A 21 -6.37 -5.56 -15.68
N PRO A 22 -6.53 -6.29 -16.80
CA PRO A 22 -6.88 -7.72 -16.77
C PRO A 22 -5.83 -8.60 -16.08
N ASP A 23 -4.55 -8.22 -16.17
CA ASP A 23 -3.45 -8.97 -15.55
C ASP A 23 -3.22 -8.60 -14.07
N ALA A 24 -3.82 -7.52 -13.55
CA ALA A 24 -3.56 -7.03 -12.19
C ALA A 24 -3.96 -8.02 -11.09
N PRO A 25 -5.11 -8.73 -11.16
CA PRO A 25 -5.44 -9.77 -10.17
C PRO A 25 -4.42 -10.90 -10.13
N LEU A 26 -3.92 -11.35 -11.29
CA LEU A 26 -2.93 -12.42 -11.35
C LEU A 26 -1.57 -11.96 -10.80
N ALA A 27 -1.15 -10.74 -11.15
CA ALA A 27 0.07 -10.15 -10.60
C ALA A 27 0.00 -9.97 -9.07
N ALA A 28 -1.18 -9.61 -8.53
CA ALA A 28 -1.39 -9.54 -7.08
C ALA A 28 -1.27 -10.92 -6.42
N LEU A 29 -1.88 -11.96 -6.99
CA LEU A 29 -1.73 -13.35 -6.51
C LEU A 29 -0.27 -13.82 -6.56
N ALA A 30 0.45 -13.48 -7.62
CA ALA A 30 1.87 -13.79 -7.75
C ALA A 30 2.72 -13.10 -6.67
N GLY A 31 2.43 -11.83 -6.37
CA GLY A 31 3.04 -11.11 -5.25
C GLY A 31 2.76 -11.79 -3.90
N ALA A 32 1.50 -12.16 -3.64
CA ALA A 32 1.14 -12.88 -2.42
C ALA A 32 1.87 -14.24 -2.31
N ALA A 33 1.98 -14.99 -3.40
CA ALA A 33 2.70 -16.26 -3.44
C ALA A 33 4.22 -16.09 -3.21
N ALA A 34 4.81 -14.99 -3.68
CA ALA A 34 6.21 -14.65 -3.40
C ALA A 34 6.42 -14.23 -1.92
N TYR A 35 5.44 -13.53 -1.34
CA TYR A 35 5.44 -13.16 0.07
C TYR A 35 5.38 -14.38 1.00
N GLU A 36 4.55 -15.38 0.70
CA GLU A 36 4.47 -16.66 1.44
C GLU A 36 5.81 -17.44 1.46
N GLN A 37 6.73 -17.10 0.56
CA GLN A 37 8.04 -17.71 0.43
C GLN A 37 9.19 -16.78 0.85
N GLY A 38 8.88 -15.62 1.40
CA GLY A 38 9.87 -14.67 1.93
C GLY A 38 10.67 -13.93 0.87
N ARG A 39 10.20 -13.88 -0.39
CA ARG A 39 10.88 -13.21 -1.52
C ARG A 39 10.02 -12.16 -2.21
N PHE A 40 9.16 -11.50 -1.43
CA PHE A 40 8.23 -10.51 -1.96
C PHE A 40 8.94 -9.37 -2.66
N TRP A 41 9.94 -8.75 -2.00
CA TRP A 41 10.59 -7.54 -2.50
C TRP A 41 11.42 -7.82 -3.74
N GLU A 42 12.14 -8.95 -3.79
CA GLU A 42 12.88 -9.36 -4.98
C GLU A 42 11.95 -9.62 -6.16
N PHE A 43 10.81 -10.28 -5.93
CA PHE A 43 9.81 -10.53 -6.96
C PHE A 43 9.09 -9.24 -7.42
N HIS A 44 8.75 -8.37 -6.47
CA HIS A 44 8.19 -7.04 -6.70
C HIS A 44 9.12 -6.23 -7.61
N ASP A 45 10.39 -6.09 -7.23
CA ASP A 45 11.37 -5.30 -7.98
C ASP A 45 11.55 -5.85 -9.39
N LYS A 46 11.49 -7.18 -9.54
CA LYS A 46 11.54 -7.84 -10.84
C LYS A 46 10.35 -7.46 -11.73
N ILE A 47 9.13 -7.49 -11.19
CA ILE A 47 7.94 -7.08 -11.95
C ILE A 47 8.01 -5.61 -12.33
N PHE A 48 8.30 -4.73 -11.37
CA PHE A 48 8.33 -3.28 -11.59
C PHE A 48 9.43 -2.86 -12.57
N GLY A 49 10.55 -3.58 -12.60
CA GLY A 49 11.62 -3.36 -13.58
C GLY A 49 11.31 -3.84 -15.00
N ASN A 50 10.22 -4.59 -15.22
CA ASN A 50 9.93 -5.24 -16.51
C ASN A 50 8.51 -4.96 -17.05
N GLN A 51 7.84 -3.90 -16.59
CA GLN A 51 6.52 -3.54 -17.12
C GLN A 51 6.58 -3.23 -18.64
N PRO A 52 5.57 -3.63 -19.44
CA PRO A 52 4.26 -4.20 -19.06
C PRO A 52 4.20 -5.75 -19.04
N LYS A 53 5.33 -6.46 -18.97
CA LYS A 53 5.38 -7.93 -19.07
C LYS A 53 4.94 -8.62 -17.77
N ILE A 54 3.64 -8.63 -17.51
CA ILE A 54 3.04 -9.16 -16.26
C ILE A 54 2.05 -10.31 -16.49
N GLN A 55 1.98 -10.82 -17.71
CA GLN A 55 1.23 -12.03 -18.04
C GLN A 55 1.83 -13.25 -17.32
N ARG A 56 1.03 -14.30 -17.20
CA ARG A 56 1.39 -15.52 -16.45
C ARG A 56 2.79 -16.05 -16.75
N ASP A 57 3.18 -16.16 -18.01
CA ASP A 57 4.47 -16.74 -18.40
C ASP A 57 5.65 -15.92 -17.87
N PHE A 58 5.53 -14.59 -17.89
CA PHE A 58 6.52 -13.69 -17.32
C PHE A 58 6.55 -13.78 -15.80
N LEU A 59 5.40 -13.86 -15.13
CA LEU A 59 5.34 -14.05 -13.68
C LEU A 59 6.03 -15.37 -13.25
N LEU A 60 5.82 -16.45 -14.01
CA LEU A 60 6.49 -17.73 -13.78
C LEU A 60 8.00 -17.65 -14.04
N GLN A 61 8.40 -16.91 -15.07
CA GLN A 61 9.81 -16.64 -15.35
C GLN A 61 10.46 -15.86 -14.20
N TYR A 62 9.88 -14.74 -13.78
CA TYR A 62 10.42 -13.93 -12.69
C TYR A 62 10.48 -14.71 -11.39
N ALA A 63 9.48 -15.55 -11.10
CA ALA A 63 9.48 -16.42 -9.93
C ALA A 63 10.67 -17.38 -9.91
N ARG A 64 11.01 -17.98 -11.07
CA ARG A 64 12.22 -18.81 -11.21
C ARG A 64 13.48 -18.00 -10.96
N GLU A 65 13.58 -16.83 -11.57
CA GLU A 65 14.78 -15.98 -11.51
C GLU A 65 15.07 -15.46 -10.09
N VAL A 66 14.04 -15.21 -9.29
CA VAL A 66 14.21 -14.84 -7.88
C VAL A 66 14.33 -16.05 -6.95
N GLY A 67 14.30 -17.28 -7.48
CA GLY A 67 14.53 -18.50 -6.69
C GLY A 67 13.34 -18.96 -5.85
N LEU A 68 12.10 -18.76 -6.31
CA LEU A 68 10.90 -19.32 -5.67
C LEU A 68 10.75 -20.82 -5.95
N ASP A 69 10.10 -21.54 -5.03
CA ASP A 69 9.62 -22.89 -5.28
C ASP A 69 8.49 -22.83 -6.31
N MET A 70 8.80 -23.29 -7.51
CA MET A 70 7.88 -23.21 -8.64
C MET A 70 6.66 -24.10 -8.52
N LYS A 71 6.73 -25.20 -7.76
CA LYS A 71 5.55 -26.03 -7.53
C LYS A 71 4.59 -25.29 -6.60
N ARG A 72 5.09 -24.79 -5.46
CA ARG A 72 4.29 -24.02 -4.50
C ARG A 72 3.71 -22.76 -5.13
N PHE A 73 4.50 -22.04 -5.92
CA PHE A 73 4.08 -20.83 -6.61
C PHE A 73 2.99 -21.10 -7.63
N GLN A 74 3.15 -22.09 -8.51
CA GLN A 74 2.12 -22.46 -9.48
C GLN A 74 0.84 -22.94 -8.80
N ASP A 75 0.96 -23.76 -7.75
CA ASP A 75 -0.17 -24.22 -6.96
C ASP A 75 -0.93 -23.01 -6.36
N ALA A 76 -0.21 -22.00 -5.85
CA ALA A 76 -0.83 -20.78 -5.32
C ALA A 76 -1.62 -20.01 -6.39
N LEU A 77 -1.04 -19.85 -7.59
CA LEU A 77 -1.74 -19.18 -8.70
C LEU A 77 -2.96 -19.96 -9.18
N ASN A 78 -2.86 -21.29 -9.27
CA ASN A 78 -3.92 -22.15 -9.79
C ASN A 78 -5.11 -22.25 -8.84
N THR A 79 -4.86 -22.22 -7.53
CA THR A 79 -5.93 -22.26 -6.51
C THR A 79 -6.33 -20.88 -6.02
N ALA A 80 -5.81 -19.81 -6.63
CA ALA A 80 -5.97 -18.43 -6.16
C ALA A 80 -5.69 -18.25 -4.65
N ARG A 81 -4.65 -18.92 -4.16
CA ARG A 81 -4.19 -18.80 -2.76
C ARG A 81 -3.76 -17.35 -2.52
N GLY A 82 -4.25 -16.75 -1.43
CA GLY A 82 -4.04 -15.34 -1.12
C GLY A 82 -5.15 -14.41 -1.62
N LYS A 83 -6.12 -14.87 -2.41
CA LYS A 83 -7.23 -14.02 -2.89
C LYS A 83 -7.98 -13.32 -1.76
N ALA A 84 -8.27 -14.02 -0.67
CA ALA A 84 -8.98 -13.43 0.46
C ALA A 84 -8.22 -12.27 1.11
N ALA A 85 -6.88 -12.37 1.21
CA ALA A 85 -6.04 -11.29 1.73
C ALA A 85 -5.99 -10.11 0.75
N ILE A 86 -5.90 -10.38 -0.55
CA ILE A 86 -5.94 -9.34 -1.59
C ILE A 86 -7.29 -8.61 -1.59
N ASP A 87 -8.40 -9.33 -1.46
CA ASP A 87 -9.73 -8.74 -1.39
C ASP A 87 -9.87 -7.88 -0.12
N ALA A 88 -9.32 -8.33 1.01
CA ALA A 88 -9.30 -7.58 2.26
C ALA A 88 -8.51 -6.27 2.13
N ASP A 89 -7.30 -6.31 1.56
CA ASP A 89 -6.50 -5.11 1.29
C ASP A 89 -7.23 -4.14 0.34
N LYS A 90 -7.83 -4.66 -0.74
CA LYS A 90 -8.60 -3.85 -1.69
C LYS A 90 -9.80 -3.18 -1.01
N ASN A 91 -10.51 -3.90 -0.15
CA ASN A 91 -11.66 -3.37 0.58
C ASN A 91 -11.24 -2.33 1.63
N GLU A 92 -10.13 -2.55 2.34
CA GLU A 92 -9.54 -1.56 3.24
C GLU A 92 -9.20 -0.26 2.49
N GLY A 93 -8.52 -0.36 1.35
CA GLY A 93 -8.21 0.79 0.50
C GLY A 93 -9.48 1.54 0.07
N LYS A 94 -10.53 0.83 -0.35
CA LYS A 94 -11.82 1.46 -0.71
C LYS A 94 -12.47 2.17 0.48
N ALA A 95 -12.46 1.55 1.66
CA ALA A 95 -13.00 2.16 2.89
C ALA A 95 -12.23 3.43 3.30
N LEU A 96 -10.95 3.50 2.97
CA LEU A 96 -10.09 4.68 3.17
C LEU A 96 -10.17 5.70 2.02
N GLY A 97 -11.05 5.49 1.03
CA GLY A 97 -11.25 6.42 -0.08
C GLY A 97 -10.22 6.32 -1.21
N VAL A 98 -9.44 5.24 -1.29
CA VAL A 98 -8.51 5.01 -2.40
C VAL A 98 -9.30 4.74 -3.68
N THR A 99 -9.05 5.58 -4.70
CA THR A 99 -9.71 5.48 -6.02
C THR A 99 -8.76 5.08 -7.14
N GLY A 100 -7.45 5.02 -6.88
CA GLY A 100 -6.43 4.69 -7.87
C GLY A 100 -5.09 4.36 -7.20
N THR A 101 -4.14 3.89 -8.01
CA THR A 101 -2.79 3.53 -7.57
C THR A 101 -1.71 4.28 -8.38
N PRO A 102 -0.54 4.55 -7.78
CA PRO A 102 -0.18 4.25 -6.40
C PRO A 102 -0.85 5.21 -5.39
N ALA A 103 -1.06 4.71 -4.18
CA ALA A 103 -1.69 5.41 -3.06
C ALA A 103 -0.92 5.04 -1.79
N PHE A 104 -0.65 6.02 -0.93
CA PHE A 104 0.21 5.83 0.23
C PHE A 104 -0.42 6.40 1.49
N PHE A 105 -0.11 5.79 2.63
CA PHE A 105 -0.45 6.29 3.94
C PHE A 105 0.81 6.34 4.80
N VAL A 106 1.14 7.52 5.34
CA VAL A 106 2.21 7.71 6.33
C VAL A 106 1.54 7.91 7.69
N ASN A 107 1.48 6.85 8.50
CA ASN A 107 0.75 6.80 9.77
C ASN A 107 -0.68 7.39 9.68
N GLY A 108 -1.42 7.01 8.63
CA GLY A 108 -2.78 7.48 8.38
C GLY A 108 -2.89 8.79 7.57
N ARG A 109 -1.79 9.49 7.29
CA ARG A 109 -1.79 10.62 6.36
C ARG A 109 -1.78 10.14 4.92
N PHE A 110 -2.82 10.46 4.16
CA PHE A 110 -2.96 10.03 2.78
C PHE A 110 -2.09 10.87 1.83
N LEU A 111 -1.33 10.19 0.96
CA LEU A 111 -0.65 10.78 -0.20
C LEU A 111 -1.14 10.06 -1.47
N SER A 112 -1.76 10.82 -2.36
CA SER A 112 -2.33 10.29 -3.61
C SER A 112 -1.32 10.35 -4.75
N GLY A 113 -1.18 9.25 -5.49
CA GLY A 113 -0.36 9.18 -6.70
C GLY A 113 1.14 9.01 -6.43
N ALA A 114 1.90 8.93 -7.53
CA ALA A 114 3.35 8.84 -7.49
C ALA A 114 3.94 10.22 -7.14
N GLN A 115 4.18 10.45 -5.85
CA GLN A 115 4.70 11.72 -5.35
C GLN A 115 6.24 11.74 -5.35
N PRO A 116 6.87 12.93 -5.44
CA PRO A 116 8.31 13.05 -5.30
C PRO A 116 8.76 12.67 -3.88
N PHE A 117 10.04 12.30 -3.74
CA PHE A 117 10.62 11.92 -2.45
C PHE A 117 10.37 12.96 -1.36
N ASP A 118 10.47 14.25 -1.68
CA ASP A 118 10.32 15.34 -0.71
C ASP A 118 8.93 15.36 -0.07
N ALA A 119 7.87 15.02 -0.80
CA ALA A 119 6.52 14.96 -0.23
C ALA A 119 6.40 13.87 0.85
N PHE A 120 7.00 12.71 0.60
CA PHE A 120 7.09 11.65 1.59
C PHE A 120 8.00 12.04 2.76
N ALA A 121 9.15 12.66 2.48
CA ALA A 121 10.07 13.09 3.52
C ALA A 121 9.42 14.08 4.49
N GLN A 122 8.67 15.05 3.95
CA GLN A 122 7.86 15.97 4.74
C GLN A 122 6.84 15.24 5.63
N ALA A 123 6.08 14.30 5.06
CA ALA A 123 5.08 13.53 5.81
C ALA A 123 5.72 12.67 6.92
N ILE A 124 6.84 12.01 6.63
CA ILE A 124 7.55 11.16 7.60
C ILE A 124 8.18 12.02 8.70
N ASN A 125 8.84 13.13 8.35
CA ASN A 125 9.45 14.05 9.32
C ASN A 125 8.41 14.62 10.27
N ALA A 126 7.22 14.98 9.76
CA ALA A 126 6.12 15.45 10.59
C ALA A 126 5.63 14.37 11.58
N GLU A 127 5.55 13.11 11.15
CA GLU A 127 5.17 12.01 12.05
C GLU A 127 6.24 11.65 13.07
N LEU A 128 7.53 11.69 12.70
CA LEU A 128 8.62 11.51 13.65
C LEU A 128 8.61 12.62 14.71
N ALA A 129 8.45 13.87 14.29
CA ALA A 129 8.33 15.00 15.22
C ALA A 129 7.11 14.87 16.15
N ARG A 130 5.95 14.46 15.63
CA ARG A 130 4.74 14.21 16.42
C ARG A 130 4.92 13.10 17.46
N LEU A 131 5.77 12.12 17.17
CA LEU A 131 6.12 11.01 18.06
C LEU A 131 7.33 11.30 18.95
N ASN A 132 7.88 12.51 18.89
CA ASN A 132 9.11 12.91 19.58
C ASN A 132 10.32 12.01 19.24
N LEU A 133 10.38 11.53 18.00
CA LEU A 133 11.48 10.70 17.49
C LEU A 133 12.48 11.54 16.69
N PRO A 134 13.77 11.16 16.65
CA PRO A 134 14.79 11.89 15.89
C PRO A 134 14.50 11.89 14.39
N VAL A 135 14.55 13.09 13.78
CA VAL A 135 14.50 13.27 12.32
C VAL A 135 15.92 13.18 11.75
N PRO A 136 16.19 12.32 10.74
CA PRO A 136 17.51 12.23 10.13
C PRO A 136 17.95 13.54 9.49
N ALA A 137 19.21 13.95 9.70
CA ALA A 137 19.75 15.16 9.07
C ALA A 137 19.74 15.11 7.53
N ALA A 138 19.86 13.90 6.96
CA ALA A 138 19.80 13.65 5.52
C ALA A 138 18.38 13.76 4.91
N ALA A 139 17.34 13.97 5.72
CA ALA A 139 15.95 14.05 5.27
C ALA A 139 15.52 15.44 4.76
N GLY A 140 16.43 16.43 4.77
CA GLY A 140 16.10 17.82 4.47
C GLY A 140 15.31 18.50 5.60
N ALA A 141 15.17 19.84 5.55
CA ALA A 141 14.53 20.62 6.60
C ALA A 141 13.07 20.16 6.83
N PRO A 142 12.62 20.04 8.10
CA PRO A 142 11.24 19.67 8.39
C PRO A 142 10.28 20.73 7.82
N PRO A 143 9.10 20.32 7.31
CA PRO A 143 8.06 21.30 6.99
C PRO A 143 7.70 22.10 8.25
N PRO A 144 7.30 23.37 8.13
CA PRO A 144 6.73 24.10 9.27
C PRO A 144 5.58 23.28 9.85
N ALA A 145 5.44 23.29 11.17
CA ALA A 145 4.48 22.46 11.90
C ALA A 145 3.09 22.53 11.25
N ALA A 146 2.71 21.46 10.55
CA ALA A 146 1.39 21.37 9.93
C ALA A 146 0.37 21.28 11.07
N ALA A 147 -0.66 22.14 11.01
CA ALA A 147 -1.78 22.13 11.92
C ALA A 147 -2.34 20.69 12.08
N PRO A 148 -2.84 20.34 13.28
CA PRO A 148 -3.44 19.02 13.50
C PRO A 148 -4.52 18.76 12.43
N PRO A 149 -4.69 17.50 11.97
CA PRO A 149 -5.81 17.17 11.09
C PRO A 149 -7.11 17.65 11.75
N PRO A 150 -8.09 18.15 10.98
CA PRO A 150 -9.38 18.50 11.56
C PRO A 150 -9.90 17.27 12.31
N ALA A 151 -10.22 17.47 13.59
CA ALA A 151 -10.84 16.42 14.39
C ALA A 151 -12.01 15.85 13.60
N ALA A 152 -12.08 14.53 13.47
CA ALA A 152 -13.20 13.85 12.82
C ALA A 152 -14.48 14.46 13.37
N GLY A 153 -15.18 15.23 12.53
CA GLY A 153 -16.37 15.95 12.94
C GLY A 153 -17.35 14.93 13.50
N ARG A 154 -17.71 15.09 14.78
CA ARG A 154 -18.90 14.43 15.31
C ARG A 154 -20.03 14.77 14.35
N ALA A 155 -20.62 13.74 13.75
CA ALA A 155 -21.87 13.89 13.02
C ALA A 155 -22.85 14.69 13.91
N PRO A 156 -23.55 15.71 13.37
CA PRO A 156 -24.57 16.38 14.14
C PRO A 156 -25.63 15.34 14.54
N ALA A 157 -25.96 15.32 15.84
CA ALA A 157 -27.03 14.50 16.37
C ALA A 157 -28.31 14.81 15.59
N ALA A 158 -28.88 13.78 14.96
CA ALA A 158 -30.19 13.88 14.32
C ALA A 158 -31.22 14.30 15.38
N THR A 159 -31.85 15.45 15.17
CA THR A 159 -32.99 15.93 15.94
C THR A 159 -34.13 14.91 15.82
N PRO A 160 -34.75 14.46 16.92
CA PRO A 160 -35.91 13.59 16.82
C PRO A 160 -37.11 14.40 16.29
N ALA A 161 -37.76 13.90 15.25
CA ALA A 161 -39.01 14.46 14.75
C ALA A 161 -40.11 14.34 15.83
N PRO A 162 -40.92 15.39 16.07
CA PRO A 162 -42.06 15.26 16.96
C PRO A 162 -43.19 14.54 16.23
N GLY A 163 -43.72 13.50 16.87
CA GLY A 163 -44.94 12.83 16.43
C GLY A 163 -46.15 13.75 16.53
N GLY A 164 -47.04 13.65 15.54
CA GLY A 164 -48.36 14.27 15.54
C GLY A 164 -49.33 13.39 14.77
N ARG A 165 -50.33 12.85 15.48
CA ARG A 165 -51.47 12.10 14.92
C ARG A 165 -52.42 13.06 14.21
N ASN A 166 -52.93 12.68 13.04
CA ASN A 166 -54.35 12.36 12.83
C ASN A 166 -54.51 11.66 11.47
#